data_AF-A0A6L4AGX8-F1
#
_entry.id   AF-A0A6L4AGX8-F1
#
_cell.length_a   1.000
_cell.length_b   1.000
_cell.length_c   1.000
_cell.angle_alpha   90.00
_cell.angle_beta   90.00
_cell.angle_gamma   90.00
#
_symmetry.space_group_name_H-M   'P 1'
#
loop_
_entity.id
_entity.type
_entity.pdbx_description
1 polymer ?
#
loop_
_entity_poly.entity_id
_entity_poly.type
_entity_poly.pdbx_seq_one_letter_code
_entity_poly.pdbx_strand_id
1 'polypeptide(L)'
;MAIDKLLVKLGLAYVAKKLDGKKTLIGAAGKALTGVATIITGIVGLAGNLWPETGLPAMDQDAALGMIGVGAFAISSAFTSLGVAHKIEKAIALEEAIAK
;
A
#
# COMPACT_ATOMS: atom_id res chain seq x y z
N MET A 1 4.59 28.56 -31.25
CA MET A 1 5.61 27.96 -30.36
C MET A 1 5.24 27.97 -28.86
N ALA A 2 4.47 28.96 -28.36
CA ALA A 2 4.02 28.97 -26.95
C ALA A 2 2.84 28.01 -26.64
N ILE A 3 1.91 27.86 -27.59
CA ILE A 3 0.71 27.02 -27.47
C ILE A 3 1.07 25.52 -27.45
N ASP A 4 2.01 25.07 -28.28
CA ASP A 4 2.50 23.68 -28.28
C ASP A 4 3.09 23.26 -26.94
N LYS A 5 3.90 24.14 -26.32
CA LYS A 5 4.47 23.87 -24.99
C LYS A 5 3.40 23.80 -23.90
N LEU A 6 2.31 24.56 -24.04
CA LEU A 6 1.20 24.54 -23.09
C LEU A 6 0.40 23.24 -23.19
N LEU A 7 0.09 22.79 -24.40
CA LEU A 7 -0.62 21.53 -24.67
C LEU A 7 0.19 20.31 -24.22
N VAL A 8 1.50 20.31 -24.47
CA VAL A 8 2.40 19.25 -23.99
C VAL A 8 2.46 19.20 -22.46
N LYS A 9 2.52 20.37 -21.78
CA LYS A 9 2.50 20.43 -20.30
C LYS A 9 1.17 19.93 -19.72
N LEU A 10 0.04 20.29 -20.32
CA LEU A 10 -1.29 19.83 -19.91
C LEU A 10 -1.43 18.31 -20.09
N GLY A 11 -0.96 17.77 -21.22
CA GLY A 11 -0.93 16.32 -21.47
C GLY A 11 -0.06 15.56 -20.46
N LEU A 12 1.14 16.07 -20.17
CA LEU A 12 2.04 15.49 -19.17
C LEU A 12 1.45 15.53 -17.75
N ALA A 13 0.82 16.65 -17.37
CA ALA A 13 0.18 16.79 -16.06
C ALA A 13 -0.99 15.80 -15.89
N TYR A 14 -1.76 15.58 -16.96
CA TYR A 14 -2.86 14.61 -16.97
C TYR A 14 -2.36 13.16 -16.83
N VAL A 15 -1.30 12.80 -17.56
CA VAL A 15 -0.67 11.46 -17.44
C VAL A 15 -0.07 11.26 -16.05
N ALA A 16 0.57 12.29 -15.48
CA ALA A 16 1.12 12.24 -14.12
C ALA A 16 0.03 11.98 -13.07
N LYS A 17 -1.11 12.69 -13.13
CA LYS A 17 -2.26 12.45 -12.24
C LYS A 17 -2.78 11.01 -12.31
N LYS A 18 -2.90 10.44 -13.52
CA LYS A 18 -3.31 9.02 -13.68
C LYS A 18 -2.28 8.03 -13.13
N LEU A 19 -0.99 8.33 -13.26
CA LEU A 19 0.07 7.52 -12.70
C LEU A 19 0.07 7.55 -11.16
N ASP A 20 -0.25 8.68 -10.55
CA ASP A 20 -0.27 8.81 -9.08
C ASP A 20 -1.39 7.99 -8.43
N GLY A 21 -2.57 7.92 -9.05
CA GLY A 21 -3.64 7.02 -8.60
C GLY A 21 -3.22 5.54 -8.63
N LYS A 22 -2.60 5.11 -9.74
CA LYS A 22 -2.09 3.72 -9.89
C LYS A 22 -0.95 3.40 -8.91
N LYS A 23 -0.01 4.32 -8.71
CA LYS A 23 1.08 4.15 -7.73
C LYS A 23 0.53 4.03 -6.31
N THR A 24 -0.52 4.79 -5.98
CA THR A 24 -1.16 4.72 -4.67
C THR A 24 -1.85 3.37 -4.45
N LEU A 25 -2.52 2.81 -5.47
CA LEU A 25 -3.09 1.46 -5.41
C LEU A 25 -2.01 0.38 -5.25
N ILE A 26 -0.93 0.44 -6.04
CA ILE A 26 0.19 -0.51 -5.96
C ILE A 26 0.86 -0.42 -4.58
N GLY A 27 1.08 0.80 -4.08
CA GLY A 27 1.64 1.04 -2.75
C GLY A 27 0.75 0.49 -1.64
N ALA A 28 -0.58 0.59 -1.79
CA ALA A 28 -1.52 -0.01 -0.86
C ALA A 28 -1.46 -1.54 -0.89
N ALA A 29 -1.46 -2.15 -2.08
CA ALA A 29 -1.32 -3.60 -2.22
C ALA A 29 0.00 -4.11 -1.62
N GLY A 30 1.10 -3.39 -1.82
CA GLY A 30 2.40 -3.69 -1.23
C GLY A 30 2.36 -3.67 0.30
N LYS A 31 1.80 -2.61 0.90
CA LYS A 31 1.64 -2.50 2.37
C LYS A 31 0.79 -3.64 2.95
N ALA A 32 -0.30 -4.01 2.27
CA ALA A 32 -1.15 -5.11 2.71
C ALA A 32 -0.39 -6.45 2.65
N LEU A 33 0.30 -6.74 1.55
CA LEU A 33 1.07 -7.98 1.40
C LEU A 33 2.19 -8.07 2.43
N THR A 34 2.96 -6.98 2.62
CA THR A 34 3.99 -6.90 3.64
C THR A 34 3.38 -7.09 5.03
N GLY A 35 2.24 -6.48 5.33
CA GLY A 35 1.59 -6.63 6.62
C GLY A 35 1.18 -8.07 6.92
N VAL A 36 0.63 -8.79 5.92
CA VAL A 36 0.31 -10.23 6.06
C VAL A 36 1.57 -11.05 6.30
N ALA A 37 2.64 -10.81 5.53
CA ALA A 37 3.91 -11.51 5.71
C ALA A 37 4.49 -11.28 7.11
N THR A 38 4.48 -10.03 7.61
CA THR A 38 4.97 -9.69 8.95
C THR A 38 4.17 -10.39 10.05
N ILE A 39 2.85 -10.49 9.91
CA ILE A 39 2.00 -11.25 10.86
C ILE A 39 2.41 -12.72 10.86
N ILE A 40 2.56 -13.34 9.68
CA ILE A 40 2.99 -14.73 9.57
C ILE A 40 4.35 -14.93 10.21
N THR A 41 5.30 -14.03 9.99
CA THR A 41 6.62 -14.08 10.63
C THR A 41 6.53 -14.03 12.15
N GLY A 42 5.67 -13.17 12.71
CA GLY A 42 5.42 -13.13 14.15
C GLY A 42 4.81 -14.43 14.69
N ILE A 43 3.81 -14.99 13.99
CA ILE A 43 3.18 -16.27 14.36
C ILE A 43 4.18 -17.42 14.31
N VAL A 44 4.99 -17.50 13.25
CA VAL A 44 6.03 -18.53 13.11
C VAL A 44 7.09 -18.38 14.21
N GLY A 45 7.48 -17.15 14.52
CA GLY A 45 8.41 -16.84 15.62
C GLY A 45 7.89 -17.31 16.98
N LEU A 46 6.60 -17.09 17.23
CA LEU A 46 5.93 -17.49 18.47
C LEU A 46 5.76 -19.02 18.53
N ALA A 47 5.42 -19.65 17.41
CA ALA A 47 5.32 -21.10 17.30
C ALA A 47 6.69 -21.80 17.48
N GLY A 48 7.78 -21.25 16.95
CA GLY A 48 9.12 -21.78 17.16
C GLY A 48 9.59 -21.70 18.62
N ASN A 49 9.08 -20.73 19.38
CA ASN A 49 9.34 -20.62 20.81
C ASN A 49 8.51 -21.63 21.64
N LEU A 50 7.26 -21.92 21.23
CA LEU A 50 6.38 -22.87 21.92
C LEU A 50 6.65 -24.34 21.58
N TRP A 51 7.11 -24.62 20.36
CA TRP A 51 7.39 -25.97 19.85
C TRP A 51 8.80 -26.06 19.26
N PRO A 52 9.85 -26.07 20.09
CA PRO A 52 11.24 -26.07 19.63
C PRO A 52 11.61 -27.31 18.80
N GLU A 53 10.91 -28.43 18.97
CA GLU A 53 11.09 -29.65 18.17
C GLU A 53 10.81 -29.48 16.67
N THR A 54 10.08 -28.42 16.28
CA THR A 54 9.74 -28.16 14.87
C THR A 54 10.90 -27.58 14.07
N GLY A 55 11.99 -27.14 14.72
CA GLY A 55 13.11 -26.46 14.07
C GLY A 55 12.75 -25.09 13.48
N LEU A 56 11.59 -24.54 13.83
CA LEU A 56 11.17 -23.21 13.41
C LEU A 56 12.01 -22.13 14.11
N PRO A 57 12.28 -21.00 13.44
CA PRO A 57 13.00 -19.89 14.06
C PRO A 57 12.21 -19.37 15.25
N ALA A 58 12.82 -19.42 16.45
CA ALA A 58 12.21 -18.95 17.68
C ALA A 58 12.39 -17.43 17.81
N MET A 59 11.34 -16.77 18.28
CA MET A 59 11.34 -15.34 18.58
C MET A 59 10.74 -15.13 19.97
N ASP A 60 11.25 -14.15 20.70
CA ASP A 60 10.68 -13.76 21.98
C ASP A 60 9.19 -13.37 21.83
N GLN A 61 8.37 -13.64 22.85
CA GLN A 61 6.93 -13.41 22.77
C GLN A 61 6.60 -11.93 22.51
N ASP A 62 7.32 -11.00 23.14
CA ASP A 62 7.08 -9.57 22.96
C ASP A 62 7.47 -9.12 21.54
N ALA A 63 8.56 -9.68 21.00
CA ALA A 63 8.99 -9.41 19.63
C ALA A 63 8.00 -9.97 18.59
N ALA A 64 7.51 -11.18 18.79
CA ALA A 64 6.54 -11.83 17.92
C ALA A 64 5.18 -11.10 17.92
N LEU A 65 4.68 -10.71 19.10
CA LEU A 65 3.47 -9.88 19.21
C LEU A 65 3.68 -8.49 18.59
N GLY A 66 4.86 -7.91 18.74
CA GLY A 66 5.26 -6.67 18.08
C GLY A 66 5.16 -6.79 16.55
N MET A 67 5.66 -7.88 15.96
CA MET A 67 5.57 -8.14 14.52
C MET A 67 4.11 -8.28 14.05
N ILE A 68 3.27 -8.97 14.81
CA ILE A 68 1.83 -9.08 14.51
C ILE A 68 1.16 -7.70 14.54
N GLY A 69 1.48 -6.88 15.55
CA GLY A 69 0.96 -5.51 15.67
C GLY A 69 1.40 -4.61 14.51
N VAL A 70 2.68 -4.64 14.14
CA VAL A 70 3.21 -3.90 12.99
C VAL A 70 2.54 -4.35 11.69
N GLY A 71 2.33 -5.65 11.51
CA GLY A 71 1.67 -6.18 10.33
C GLY A 71 0.19 -5.78 10.23
N ALA A 72 -0.53 -5.80 11.36
CA ALA A 72 -1.92 -5.32 11.42
C ALA A 72 -2.01 -3.82 11.10
N PHE A 73 -1.07 -3.01 11.60
CA PHE A 73 -0.99 -1.59 11.27
C PHE A 73 -0.69 -1.36 9.78
N ALA A 74 0.24 -2.12 9.19
CA ALA A 74 0.55 -2.04 7.77
C ALA A 74 -0.68 -2.33 6.89
N ILE A 75 -1.45 -3.37 7.22
CA ILE A 75 -2.72 -3.69 6.55
C ILE A 75 -3.74 -2.56 6.71
N SER A 76 -3.92 -2.01 7.91
CA SER A 76 -4.84 -0.90 8.14
C SER A 76 -4.46 0.33 7.30
N SER A 77 -3.16 0.68 7.26
CA SER A 77 -2.64 1.78 6.45
C SER A 77 -2.79 1.54 4.93
N ALA A 78 -2.79 0.28 4.49
CA ALA A 78 -3.08 -0.10 3.12
C ALA A 78 -4.54 0.24 2.76
N PHE A 79 -5.50 -0.11 3.61
CA PHE A 79 -6.91 0.24 3.39
C PHE A 79 -7.14 1.75 3.34
N THR A 80 -6.48 2.52 4.20
CA THR A 80 -6.51 3.99 4.11
C THR A 80 -5.97 4.48 2.76
N SER A 81 -4.87 3.90 2.30
CA SER A 81 -4.25 4.24 1.01
C SER A 81 -5.17 3.88 -0.18
N LEU A 82 -5.90 2.76 -0.12
CA LEU A 82 -6.93 2.39 -1.11
C LEU A 82 -8.08 3.40 -1.13
N GLY A 83 -8.56 3.83 0.05
CA GLY A 83 -9.60 4.84 0.15
C GLY A 83 -9.19 6.19 -0.47
N VAL A 84 -7.93 6.59 -0.28
CA VAL A 84 -7.36 7.78 -0.92
C VAL A 84 -7.24 7.59 -2.44
N ALA A 85 -6.77 6.44 -2.90
CA ALA A 85 -6.68 6.13 -4.32
C ALA A 85 -8.04 6.22 -5.02
N HIS A 86 -9.10 5.68 -4.40
CA HIS A 86 -10.45 5.76 -4.94
C HIS A 86 -10.99 7.20 -5.01
N LYS A 87 -10.62 8.05 -4.05
CA LYS A 87 -10.95 9.49 -4.10
C LYS A 87 -10.22 10.20 -5.24
N ILE A 88 -8.95 9.87 -5.48
CA ILE A 88 -8.15 10.41 -6.61
C ILE A 88 -8.78 9.99 -7.95
N GLU A 89 -9.14 8.72 -8.11
CA GLU A 89 -9.81 8.24 -9.33
C GLU A 89 -11.14 8.96 -9.58
N LYS A 90 -11.95 9.14 -8.53
CA LYS A 90 -13.21 9.90 -8.63
C LYS A 90 -13.00 11.36 -9.02
N ALA A 91 -11.97 12.02 -8.47
CA ALA A 91 -11.64 13.39 -8.83
C ALA A 91 -11.23 13.51 -10.30
N ILE A 92 -10.42 12.57 -10.81
CA ILE A 92 -10.03 12.52 -12.22
C ILE A 92 -11.26 12.32 -13.12
N ALA A 93 -12.15 11.38 -12.77
CA ALA A 93 -13.37 11.13 -13.54
C ALA A 93 -14.32 12.34 -13.56
N LEU A 94 -14.41 13.10 -12.46
CA LEU A 94 -15.20 14.32 -12.38
C LEU A 94 -14.59 15.45 -13.24
N GLU A 95 -13.26 15.64 -13.20
CA GLU A 95 -12.57 16.58 -14.09
C GLU A 95 -12.81 16.24 -15.57
N GLU A 96 -12.78 14.95 -15.94
CA GLU A 96 -13.08 14.49 -17.30
C GLU A 96 -14.54 14.75 -17.72
N ALA A 97 -15.49 14.68 -16.78
CA ALA A 97 -16.91 14.94 -17.04
C ALA A 97 -17.21 16.43 -17.20
N ILE A 98 -16.48 17.31 -16.50
CA ILE A 98 -16.62 18.77 -16.60
C ILE A 98 -15.91 19.33 -17.85
N ALA A 99 -14.86 18.64 -18.31
CA ALA A 99 -14.09 19.04 -19.51
C ALA A 99 -14.73 18.60 -20.84
N LYS A 100 -15.82 17.83 -20.81
CA LYS A 100 -16.65 17.46 -21.97
C LYS A 100 -17.82 18.42 -22.14
#